data_AF-A0A4U9DCV1-F1
#
_entry.id   AF-A0A4U9DCV1-F1
#
_cell.length_a   1.000
_cell.length_b   1.000
_cell.length_c   1.000
_cell.angle_alpha   90.00
_cell.angle_beta   90.00
_cell.angle_gamma   90.00
#
_symmetry.space_group_name_H-M   'P 1'
#
loop_
_entity.id
_entity.type
_entity.pdbx_description
1 polymer ?
#
loop_
_entity_poly.entity_id
_entity_poly.type
_entity_poly.pdbx_seq_one_letter_code
_entity_poly.pdbx_strand_id
1 'polypeptide(L)'
;MRIEITIDRKKSLPDGAEPALEVELLRRLSQKYEDCKLSIRRSGADSLSVLGGIDGDKETIEEILQETWESADDWFLLSFSAAIDRSFERIL
;
A
#
# COMPACT_ATOMS: atom_id res chain seq x y z
N MET A 1 10.92 11.29 4.15
CA MET A 1 9.97 11.35 3.01
C MET A 1 8.56 11.06 3.52
N ARG A 2 7.49 11.59 2.90
CA ARG A 2 6.10 11.29 3.32
C ARG A 2 5.34 10.60 2.20
N ILE A 3 4.71 9.48 2.54
CA ILE A 3 3.96 8.62 1.62
C ILE A 3 2.53 8.57 2.10
N GLU A 4 1.60 8.93 1.22
CA GLU A 4 0.16 8.87 1.49
C GLU A 4 -0.51 7.92 0.52
N ILE A 5 -1.27 6.99 1.08
CA ILE A 5 -2.08 6.04 0.32
C ILE A 5 -3.54 6.29 0.67
N THR A 6 -4.36 6.41 -0.37
CA THR A 6 -5.80 6.32 -0.21
C THR A 6 -6.31 5.04 -0.82
N ILE A 7 -7.23 4.39 -0.11
CA ILE A 7 -7.97 3.23 -0.61
C ILE A 7 -9.42 3.67 -0.82
N ASP A 8 -10.00 3.35 -1.97
CA ASP A 8 -11.41 3.61 -2.24
C ASP A 8 -12.25 2.91 -1.18
N ARG A 9 -13.05 3.70 -0.46
CA ARG A 9 -13.96 3.25 0.59
C ARG A 9 -14.96 2.20 0.12
N LYS A 10 -15.21 2.10 -1.20
CA LYS A 10 -16.08 1.08 -1.80
C LYS A 10 -15.44 -0.32 -1.86
N LYS A 11 -14.12 -0.43 -1.78
CA LYS A 11 -13.44 -1.74 -1.78
C LYS A 11 -13.62 -2.42 -0.43
N SER A 12 -14.21 -3.60 -0.41
CA SER A 12 -14.31 -4.37 0.82
C SER A 12 -12.93 -4.92 1.19
N LEU A 13 -12.44 -4.59 2.39
CA LEU A 13 -11.22 -5.15 2.96
C LEU A 13 -11.60 -6.03 4.16
N PRO A 14 -10.89 -7.14 4.40
CA PRO A 14 -11.04 -7.89 5.64
C PRO A 14 -10.74 -7.04 6.88
N ASP A 15 -11.35 -7.40 8.01
CA ASP A 15 -11.06 -6.74 9.28
C ASP A 15 -9.57 -6.84 9.60
N GLY A 16 -8.96 -5.71 9.97
CA GLY A 16 -7.54 -5.64 10.28
C GLY A 16 -6.60 -5.56 9.07
N ALA A 17 -7.10 -5.59 7.83
CA ALA A 17 -6.25 -5.50 6.63
C ALA A 17 -5.53 -4.16 6.50
N GLU A 18 -6.21 -3.03 6.77
CA GLU A 18 -5.59 -1.69 6.71
C GLU A 18 -4.41 -1.52 7.67
N PRO A 19 -4.55 -1.80 8.99
CA PRO A 19 -3.42 -1.71 9.91
C PRO A 19 -2.33 -2.74 9.61
N ALA A 20 -2.68 -3.95 9.14
CA ALA A 20 -1.67 -4.94 8.75
C ALA A 20 -0.86 -4.47 7.52
N LEU A 21 -1.54 -3.90 6.52
CA LEU A 21 -0.90 -3.32 5.34
C LEU A 21 0.03 -2.18 5.73
N GLU A 22 -0.40 -1.30 6.64
CA GLU A 22 0.42 -0.19 7.12
C GLU A 22 1.73 -0.70 7.76
N VAL A 23 1.63 -1.73 8.61
CA VAL A 23 2.80 -2.33 9.28
C VAL A 23 3.76 -2.97 8.27
N GLU A 24 3.25 -3.81 7.37
CA GLU A 24 4.10 -4.52 6.42
C GLU A 24 4.73 -3.58 5.38
N LEU A 25 3.95 -2.64 4.84
CA LEU A 25 4.45 -1.68 3.87
C LEU A 25 5.50 -0.76 4.51
N LEU A 26 5.27 -0.27 5.72
CA LEU A 26 6.26 0.52 6.44
C LEU A 26 7.55 -0.27 6.68
N ARG A 27 7.45 -1.56 7.03
CA ARG A 27 8.61 -2.45 7.18
C ARG A 27 9.42 -2.53 5.89
N ARG A 28 8.80 -2.75 4.74
CA ARG A 28 9.51 -2.82 3.44
C ARG A 28 10.10 -1.48 3.02
N LEU A 29 9.34 -0.39 3.19
CA LEU A 29 9.82 0.96 2.90
C LEU A 29 11.06 1.31 3.75
N SER A 30 11.06 0.92 5.03
CA SER A 30 12.19 1.18 5.94
C SER A 30 13.49 0.46 5.57
N GLN A 31 13.43 -0.55 4.69
CA GLN A 31 14.63 -1.23 4.17
C GLN A 31 15.35 -0.42 3.09
N LYS A 32 14.64 0.48 2.39
CA LYS A 32 15.20 1.32 1.33
C LYS A 32 15.31 2.79 1.72
N TYR A 33 14.42 3.27 2.58
CA TYR A 33 14.30 4.68 2.90
C TYR A 33 14.40 4.92 4.41
N GLU A 34 15.31 5.82 4.79
CA GLU A 34 15.40 6.32 6.16
C GLU A 34 14.27 7.36 6.44
N ASP A 35 13.74 7.35 7.66
CA ASP A 35 12.76 8.33 8.16
C ASP A 35 11.54 8.57 7.24
N CYS A 36 11.00 7.48 6.67
CA CYS A 36 9.74 7.51 5.95
C CYS A 36 8.53 7.57 6.89
N LYS A 37 7.58 8.44 6.56
CA LYS A 37 6.27 8.50 7.20
C LYS A 37 5.20 7.98 6.24
N LEU A 38 4.51 6.92 6.63
CA LEU A 38 3.39 6.35 5.88
C LEU A 38 2.06 6.79 6.51
N SER A 39 1.05 7.04 5.69
CA SER A 39 -0.34 7.21 6.12
C SER A 39 -1.27 6.49 5.14
N ILE A 40 -2.13 5.62 5.66
CA ILE A 40 -3.17 4.93 4.90
C ILE A 40 -4.54 5.46 5.36
N ARG A 41 -5.40 5.83 4.41
CA ARG A 41 -6.76 6.30 4.72
C ARG A 41 -7.78 5.89 3.68
N ARG A 42 -9.06 5.99 4.04
CA ARG A 42 -10.19 5.74 3.14
C ARG A 42 -10.63 7.01 2.43
N SER A 43 -10.82 6.93 1.11
CA SER A 43 -11.23 8.07 0.27
C SER A 43 -12.25 7.66 -0.80
N GLY A 44 -12.62 8.58 -1.69
CA GLY A 44 -13.53 8.33 -2.81
C GLY A 44 -12.89 7.65 -4.02
N ALA A 45 -11.56 7.54 -4.02
CA ALA A 45 -10.77 6.86 -5.03
C ALA A 45 -9.44 6.42 -4.41
N ASP A 46 -8.77 5.48 -5.06
CA ASP A 46 -7.42 5.11 -4.68
C ASP A 46 -6.40 6.11 -5.21
N SER A 47 -5.31 6.29 -4.47
CA SER A 47 -4.19 7.12 -4.91
C SER A 47 -2.95 6.82 -4.09
N LEU A 48 -1.79 7.08 -4.68
CA LEU A 48 -0.49 7.13 -4.02
C LEU A 48 0.13 8.52 -4.26
N SER A 49 0.55 9.17 -3.17
CA SER A 49 1.28 10.42 -3.21
C SER A 49 2.59 10.30 -2.44
N VAL A 50 3.68 10.76 -3.04
CA VAL A 50 5.01 10.80 -2.43
C VAL A 50 5.45 12.26 -2.36
N LEU A 51 5.65 12.76 -1.14
CA LEU A 51 6.10 14.13 -0.87
C LEU A 51 7.53 14.11 -0.33
N GLY A 52 8.39 14.93 -0.97
CA GLY A 52 9.80 15.05 -0.63
C GLY A 52 10.65 13.83 -1.03
N GLY A 53 10.20 13.07 -2.03
CA GLY A 53 11.04 12.09 -2.74
C GLY A 53 11.79 12.73 -3.91
N ILE A 54 12.77 12.02 -4.45
CA ILE A 54 13.50 12.36 -5.67
C ILE A 54 12.87 11.68 -6.89
N ASP A 55 13.35 12.04 -8.08
CA ASP A 55 12.93 11.40 -9.33
C ASP A 55 13.12 9.88 -9.25
N GLY A 56 12.07 9.11 -9.57
CA GLY A 56 12.05 7.64 -9.50
C GLY A 56 11.55 7.04 -8.18
N ASP A 57 11.48 7.82 -7.08
CA ASP A 57 10.99 7.28 -5.81
C ASP A 57 9.53 6.85 -5.88
N LYS A 58 8.69 7.60 -6.61
CA LYS A 58 7.27 7.24 -6.76
C LYS A 58 7.12 5.86 -7.41
N GLU A 59 7.85 5.60 -8.49
CA GLU A 59 7.84 4.32 -9.20
C GLU A 59 8.36 3.18 -8.31
N THR A 60 9.46 3.41 -7.59
CA THR A 60 10.01 2.42 -6.64
C THR A 60 9.00 2.10 -5.52
N ILE A 61 8.29 3.11 -5.01
CA ILE A 61 7.28 2.93 -3.94
C ILE A 61 6.04 2.23 -4.49
N GLU A 62 5.67 2.49 -5.75
CA GLU A 62 4.60 1.78 -6.46
C GLU A 62 4.90 0.29 -6.59
N GLU A 63 6.12 -0.06 -6.98
CA GLU A 63 6.59 -1.45 -7.04
C GLU A 63 6.53 -2.12 -5.66
N ILE A 64 7.05 -1.47 -4.61
CA ILE A 64 7.01 -2.02 -3.24
C ILE A 64 5.55 -2.24 -2.77
N LEU A 65 4.66 -1.29 -3.06
CA LEU A 65 3.24 -1.41 -2.72
C LEU A 65 2.60 -2.59 -3.45
N GLN A 66 2.88 -2.75 -4.74
CA GLN A 66 2.40 -3.87 -5.54
C GLN A 66 2.92 -5.21 -5.01
N GLU A 67 4.23 -5.34 -4.79
CA GLU A 67 4.83 -6.56 -4.23
C GLU A 67 4.27 -6.90 -2.84
N THR A 68 3.99 -5.89 -2.01
CA THR A 68 3.36 -6.07 -0.69
C THR A 68 1.98 -6.66 -0.86
N TRP A 69 1.21 -6.15 -1.81
CA TRP A 69 -0.13 -6.64 -2.08
C TRP A 69 -0.16 -8.06 -2.64
N GLU A 70 0.70 -8.36 -3.61
CA GLU A 70 0.77 -9.67 -4.27
C GLU A 70 1.23 -10.79 -3.31
N SER A 71 1.96 -10.43 -2.25
CA SER A 71 2.40 -11.35 -1.20
C SER A 71 1.52 -11.31 0.06
N ALA A 72 0.29 -10.76 -0.02
CA ALA A 72 -0.62 -10.64 1.13
C ALA A 72 -0.86 -11.98 1.86
N ASP A 73 -0.90 -13.09 1.14
CA ASP A 73 -1.08 -14.43 1.73
C ASP A 73 0.09 -14.83 2.66
N ASP A 74 1.28 -14.21 2.53
CA ASP A 74 2.46 -14.50 3.36
C ASP A 74 2.48 -13.71 4.69
N TRP A 75 1.92 -12.49 4.70
CA TRP A 75 2.00 -11.58 5.85
C TRP A 75 0.64 -11.27 6.50
N PHE A 76 -0.47 -11.62 5.85
CA PHE A 76 -1.82 -11.47 6.37
C PHE A 76 -2.53 -12.82 6.29
N LEU A 77 -2.62 -13.51 7.44
CA LEU A 77 -3.07 -14.90 7.62
C LEU A 77 -4.48 -15.26 7.07
N LEU A 78 -5.20 -14.30 6.50
CA LEU A 78 -6.44 -14.52 5.76
C LEU A 78 -6.14 -14.39 4.28
N SER A 79 -6.37 -15.48 3.54
CA SER A 79 -6.31 -15.51 2.09
C SER A 79 -6.96 -14.25 1.52
N PHE A 80 -6.14 -13.39 0.97
CA PHE A 80 -6.57 -12.12 0.38
C PHE A 80 -7.21 -12.33 -1.01
N SER A 81 -7.12 -13.57 -1.48
CA SER A 81 -7.34 -14.06 -2.84
C SER A 81 -8.76 -13.86 -3.39
N ALA A 82 -9.81 -13.67 -2.58
CA ALA A 82 -11.17 -13.67 -3.11
C ALA A 82 -11.82 -12.29 -3.36
N ALA A 83 -11.29 -11.20 -2.78
CA ALA A 83 -12.02 -9.92 -2.75
C ALA A 83 -11.43 -8.79 -3.60
N ILE A 84 -10.16 -8.87 -4.05
CA ILE A 84 -9.48 -7.69 -4.61
C ILE A 84 -8.66 -7.99 -5.86
N ASP A 85 -9.11 -8.94 -6.67
CA ASP A 85 -8.40 -9.35 -7.89
C ASP A 85 -8.58 -8.40 -9.10
N ARG A 86 -9.16 -7.19 -8.94
CA ARG A 86 -9.30 -6.24 -10.08
C ARG A 86 -9.24 -4.75 -9.75
N SER A 87 -9.10 -4.38 -8.48
CA SER A 87 -9.24 -2.96 -8.12
C SER A 87 -7.91 -2.21 -8.01
N PHE A 88 -6.76 -2.89 -7.99
CA PHE A 88 -5.45 -2.24 -7.87
C PHE A 88 -4.63 -2.19 -9.17
N GLU A 89 -5.00 -2.95 -10.21
CA GLU A 89 -4.45 -2.82 -11.59
C GLU A 89 -4.69 -1.42 -12.22
N ARG A 90 -5.48 -0.55 -11.58
CA ARG A 90 -5.80 0.81 -12.08
C ARG A 90 -5.16 1.94 -11.27
N ILE A 91 -4.35 1.62 -10.26
CA ILE A 91 -3.63 2.63 -9.48
C ILE A 91 -2.25 2.90 -10.08
N LEU A 92 -1.77 2.00 -10.93
CA LEU A 92 -0.61 2.13 -11.81
C LEU A 92 -1.07 2.39 -13.24
#